data_AF-A0A1I7VHV0-F1
#
_entry.id   AF-A0A1I7VHV0-F1
#
_cell.length_a   1.000
_cell.length_b   1.000
_cell.length_c   1.000
_cell.angle_alpha   90.00
_cell.angle_beta   90.00
_cell.angle_gamma   90.00
#
_symmetry.space_group_name_H-M   'P 1'
#
loop_
_entity.id
_entity.type
_entity.pdbx_description
1 polymer ?
#
loop_
_entity_poly.entity_id
_entity_poly.type
_entity_poly.pdbx_seq_one_letter_code
_entity_poly.pdbx_strand_id
1 'polypeptide(L)'
;GIAYGADFAAIGVITVRWASLKQNGLCESSFGWPAVYYVHAAFGIFIFTIWVVFYRDQPEMHKNVSGIELEKIRREKSEGYISSEKYVPYLAIIKNPAILIVWLNAFVEIVSALFLLSYGPTYIKYVLNISVEGTGFLVALQGLSFLPFRIAAGFMSDQIKCMNEYRKMIFFNTLSLVGASVFYCILGFIAPEKTSLSVFTLATAHAVMAFNVGGFYKCGTFVARLAKEEFQQAIAYSFFCFDSRNCMSFANDRNE
;
A
#
# COMPACT_ATOMS: atom_id res chain seq x y z
N GLY A 1 -12.07 4.91 10.36
CA GLY A 1 -11.70 6.28 9.98
C GLY A 1 -10.32 6.36 9.35
N ILE A 2 -9.24 6.43 10.14
CA ILE A 2 -7.90 6.80 9.65
C ILE A 2 -7.17 5.68 8.88
N ALA A 3 -7.40 4.40 9.20
CA ALA A 3 -6.87 3.29 8.40
C ALA A 3 -7.37 3.31 6.94
N TYR A 4 -8.59 3.82 6.69
CA TYR A 4 -9.11 4.06 5.33
C TYR A 4 -8.46 5.29 4.67
N GLY A 5 -8.03 6.29 5.46
CA GLY A 5 -7.29 7.45 4.94
C GLY A 5 -5.99 7.06 4.23
N ALA A 6 -5.39 5.93 4.62
CA ALA A 6 -4.21 5.42 3.94
C ALA A 6 -4.51 4.57 2.70
N ASP A 7 -5.67 3.92 2.62
CA ASP A 7 -6.17 3.40 1.34
C ASP A 7 -6.45 4.56 0.37
N PHE A 8 -6.96 5.69 0.85
CA PHE A 8 -7.04 6.93 0.07
C PHE A 8 -5.68 7.52 -0.26
N ALA A 9 -4.64 7.34 0.56
CA ALA A 9 -3.27 7.71 0.22
C ALA A 9 -2.65 6.78 -0.82
N ALA A 10 -2.95 5.47 -0.79
CA ALA A 10 -2.55 4.52 -1.82
C ALA A 10 -3.29 4.78 -3.14
N ILE A 11 -4.60 5.05 -3.09
CA ILE A 11 -5.38 5.58 -4.22
C ILE A 11 -4.83 6.94 -4.64
N GLY A 12 -4.35 7.77 -3.71
CA GLY A 12 -3.66 9.04 -3.94
C GLY A 12 -2.36 8.85 -4.71
N VAL A 13 -1.53 7.88 -4.34
CA VAL A 13 -0.29 7.52 -5.04
C VAL A 13 -0.59 6.93 -6.42
N ILE A 14 -1.63 6.10 -6.54
CA ILE A 14 -2.10 5.58 -7.83
C ILE A 14 -2.62 6.72 -8.70
N THR A 15 -3.46 7.61 -8.18
CA THR A 15 -4.02 8.76 -8.91
C THR A 15 -2.93 9.76 -9.30
N VAL A 16 -1.93 10.02 -8.46
CA VAL A 16 -0.74 10.82 -8.80
C VAL A 16 0.06 10.15 -9.92
N ARG A 17 0.22 8.82 -9.91
CA ARG A 17 0.87 8.07 -11.01
C ARG A 17 0.05 8.07 -12.30
N TRP A 18 -1.29 8.07 -12.21
CA TRP A 18 -2.21 8.24 -13.34
C TRP A 18 -2.19 9.66 -13.89
N ALA A 19 -1.99 10.65 -13.02
CA ALA A 19 -2.05 12.06 -13.36
C ALA A 19 -0.96 12.40 -14.39
N SER A 20 0.22 11.78 -14.33
CA SER A 20 1.32 11.99 -15.29
C SER A 20 0.93 11.74 -16.77
N LEU A 21 0.07 10.76 -17.09
CA LEU A 21 -0.34 10.47 -18.47
C LEU A 21 -1.35 11.47 -19.04
N LYS A 22 -2.22 12.04 -18.19
CA LYS A 22 -3.25 13.02 -18.63
C LYS A 22 -2.84 14.47 -18.37
N GLN A 23 -1.96 14.73 -17.40
CA GLN A 23 -1.47 16.06 -17.07
C GLN A 23 -0.62 16.64 -18.19
N ASN A 24 0.19 15.86 -18.89
CA ASN A 24 0.98 16.39 -19.99
C ASN A 24 0.08 16.99 -21.10
N GLY A 25 -1.00 16.30 -21.47
CA GLY A 25 -1.96 16.82 -22.46
C GLY A 25 -2.90 17.92 -21.95
N LEU A 26 -3.28 17.91 -20.67
CA LEU A 26 -4.16 18.93 -20.09
C LEU A 26 -3.42 20.21 -19.70
N CYS A 27 -2.17 20.11 -19.24
CA CYS A 27 -1.32 21.25 -18.91
C CYS A 27 -0.91 22.04 -20.15
N GLU A 28 -0.77 21.38 -21.31
CA GLU A 28 -0.49 22.02 -22.61
C GLU A 28 -1.76 22.50 -23.32
N SER A 29 -2.95 22.14 -22.81
CA SER A 29 -4.22 22.61 -23.36
C SER A 29 -4.50 24.08 -23.00
N SER A 30 -5.45 24.69 -23.70
CA SER A 30 -5.89 26.08 -23.47
C SER A 30 -6.43 26.35 -22.05
N PHE A 31 -6.75 25.30 -21.28
CA PHE A 31 -7.19 25.40 -19.88
C PHE A 31 -6.03 25.43 -18.87
N GLY A 32 -4.80 25.16 -19.32
CA GLY A 32 -3.58 25.21 -18.52
C GLY A 32 -3.51 24.19 -17.38
N TRP A 33 -2.44 24.31 -16.59
CA TRP A 33 -2.19 23.43 -15.44
C TRP A 33 -3.29 23.44 -14.34
N PRO A 34 -4.06 24.54 -14.08
CA PRO A 34 -5.09 24.53 -13.04
C PRO A 34 -6.23 23.55 -13.32
N ALA A 35 -6.52 23.26 -14.59
CA ALA A 35 -7.58 22.35 -15.02
C ALA A 35 -7.47 20.96 -14.37
N VAL A 36 -6.22 20.50 -14.17
CA VAL A 36 -5.92 19.21 -13.56
C VAL A 36 -6.47 19.14 -12.14
N TYR A 37 -6.30 20.20 -11.35
CA TYR A 37 -6.75 20.25 -9.97
C TYR A 37 -8.27 20.21 -9.88
N TYR A 38 -8.97 20.92 -10.78
CA TYR A 38 -10.43 20.90 -10.84
C TYR A 38 -10.98 19.52 -11.21
N VAL A 39 -10.37 18.84 -12.19
CA VAL A 39 -10.77 17.48 -12.58
C VAL A 39 -10.58 16.49 -11.42
N HIS A 40 -9.45 16.56 -10.72
CA HIS A 40 -9.19 15.69 -9.57
C HIS A 40 -10.14 16.00 -8.40
N ALA A 41 -10.45 17.28 -8.14
CA ALA A 41 -11.41 17.67 -7.11
C ALA A 41 -12.82 17.15 -7.41
N ALA A 42 -13.30 17.30 -8.66
CA ALA A 42 -14.59 16.78 -9.09
C ALA A 42 -14.68 15.25 -8.96
N PHE A 43 -13.62 14.54 -9.37
CA PHE A 43 -13.54 13.09 -9.21
C PHE A 43 -13.54 12.68 -7.72
N GLY A 44 -12.80 13.40 -6.88
CA GLY A 44 -12.78 13.18 -5.43
C GLY A 44 -14.15 13.33 -4.79
N ILE A 45 -14.89 14.39 -5.13
CA ILE A 45 -16.28 14.61 -4.65
C ILE A 45 -17.19 13.48 -5.11
N PHE A 46 -17.08 13.04 -6.36
CA PHE A 46 -17.87 11.94 -6.89
C PHE A 46 -17.64 10.63 -6.12
N ILE A 47 -16.37 10.24 -5.93
CA ILE A 47 -16.01 9.03 -5.17
C ILE A 47 -16.43 9.15 -3.70
N PHE A 48 -16.22 10.31 -3.07
CA PHE A 48 -16.65 10.55 -1.70
C PHE A 48 -18.17 10.42 -1.55
N THR A 49 -18.94 10.92 -2.51
CA THR A 49 -20.41 10.80 -2.52
C THR A 49 -20.84 9.33 -2.59
N ILE A 50 -20.22 8.54 -3.47
CA ILE A 50 -20.46 7.09 -3.54
C ILE A 50 -20.13 6.45 -2.18
N TRP A 51 -18.98 6.77 -1.59
CA TRP A 51 -18.57 6.22 -0.30
C TRP A 51 -19.60 6.53 0.79
N VAL A 52 -20.07 7.78 0.93
CA VAL A 52 -21.08 8.15 1.93
C VAL A 52 -22.39 7.37 1.73
N VAL A 53 -22.82 7.17 0.49
CA VAL A 53 -24.07 6.48 0.18
C VAL A 53 -23.99 5.00 0.55
N PHE A 54 -22.89 4.31 0.20
CA PHE A 54 -22.78 2.85 0.28
C PHE A 54 -22.04 2.33 1.52
N TYR A 55 -21.07 3.06 2.08
CA TYR A 55 -20.21 2.55 3.15
C TYR A 55 -20.95 2.42 4.48
N ARG A 56 -20.78 1.28 5.16
CA ARG A 56 -21.31 1.02 6.51
C ARG A 56 -20.23 0.34 7.35
N ASP A 57 -20.08 0.75 8.61
CA ASP A 57 -19.03 0.23 9.51
C ASP A 57 -19.24 -1.23 9.94
N GLN A 58 -20.51 -1.66 10.00
CA GLN A 58 -20.86 -3.03 10.37
C GLN A 58 -21.63 -3.71 9.23
N PRO A 59 -21.32 -4.99 8.92
CA PRO A 59 -22.02 -5.73 7.86
C PRO A 59 -23.52 -5.89 8.16
N GLU A 60 -23.89 -5.86 9.45
CA GLU A 60 -25.27 -5.95 9.95
C GLU A 60 -26.13 -4.76 9.55
N MET A 61 -25.50 -3.59 9.35
CA MET A 61 -26.17 -2.35 8.97
C MET A 61 -26.35 -2.22 7.44
N HIS A 62 -25.80 -3.16 6.68
CA HIS A 62 -25.79 -3.10 5.22
C HIS A 62 -26.96 -3.91 4.64
N LYS A 63 -27.88 -3.22 3.96
CA LYS A 63 -29.14 -3.82 3.44
C LYS A 63 -28.92 -4.96 2.44
N ASN A 64 -27.74 -5.02 1.80
CA ASN A 64 -27.44 -5.99 0.75
C ASN A 64 -26.65 -7.22 1.26
N VAL A 65 -26.41 -7.35 2.57
CA VAL A 65 -25.71 -8.51 3.14
C VAL A 65 -26.74 -9.61 3.45
N SER A 66 -26.52 -10.79 2.88
CA SER A 66 -27.36 -11.98 3.14
C SER A 66 -27.15 -12.49 4.57
N GLY A 67 -28.19 -13.07 5.18
CA GLY A 67 -28.05 -13.73 6.49
C GLY A 67 -26.99 -14.85 6.49
N ILE A 68 -26.84 -15.57 5.38
CA ILE A 68 -25.83 -16.63 5.20
C ILE A 68 -24.41 -16.04 5.17
N GLU A 69 -24.24 -14.91 4.47
CA GLU A 69 -22.97 -14.20 4.40
C GLU A 69 -22.61 -13.61 5.77
N LEU A 70 -23.59 -13.03 6.46
CA LEU A 70 -23.42 -12.47 7.79
C LEU A 70 -22.99 -13.54 8.80
N GLU A 71 -23.59 -14.73 8.76
CA GLU A 71 -23.22 -15.84 9.63
C GLU A 71 -21.81 -16.34 9.32
N LYS A 72 -21.41 -16.40 8.05
CA LYS A 72 -20.03 -16.75 7.66
C LYS A 72 -19.02 -15.74 8.20
N ILE A 73 -19.30 -14.44 8.06
CA ILE A 73 -18.44 -13.36 8.57
C ILE A 73 -18.35 -13.43 10.11
N ARG A 74 -19.47 -13.67 10.79
CA ARG A 74 -19.52 -13.79 12.26
C ARG A 74 -18.74 -15.00 12.75
N ARG A 75 -18.86 -16.15 12.08
CA ARG A 75 -18.18 -17.40 12.45
C ARG A 75 -16.65 -17.30 12.31
N GLU A 76 -16.17 -16.51 11.37
CA GLU A 76 -14.73 -16.25 11.18
C GLU A 76 -14.19 -15.16 12.14
N LYS A 77 -15.07 -14.48 12.88
CA LYS A 77 -14.71 -13.50 13.90
C LYS A 77 -14.56 -14.19 15.26
N SER A 78 -13.45 -13.98 15.95
CA SER A 78 -13.27 -14.46 17.33
C SER A 78 -14.36 -13.90 18.25
N GLU A 79 -14.80 -14.68 19.24
CA GLU A 79 -15.81 -14.30 20.26
C GLU A 79 -15.43 -13.03 21.07
N GLY A 80 -14.21 -12.50 20.93
CA GLY A 80 -13.75 -11.28 21.59
C GLY A 80 -14.45 -10.00 21.12
N TYR A 81 -14.93 -9.95 19.86
CA TYR A 81 -15.29 -8.70 19.17
C TYR A 81 -16.53 -8.03 19.77
N ILE A 82 -17.24 -8.77 20.60
CA ILE A 82 -18.52 -8.38 21.19
C ILE A 82 -18.31 -7.63 22.52
N SER A 83 -17.13 -7.66 23.15
CA SER A 83 -16.89 -6.96 24.42
C SER A 83 -16.41 -5.52 24.20
N SER A 84 -17.20 -4.54 24.63
CA SER A 84 -17.02 -3.11 24.32
C SER A 84 -15.94 -2.37 25.12
N GLU A 85 -15.25 -3.01 26.07
CA GLU A 85 -14.17 -2.38 26.83
C GLU A 85 -13.07 -3.39 27.14
N LYS A 86 -11.92 -3.29 26.48
CA LYS A 86 -10.73 -4.00 26.91
C LYS A 86 -9.46 -3.16 26.67
N TYR A 87 -8.53 -3.32 27.61
CA TYR A 87 -7.25 -2.62 27.73
C TYR A 87 -6.25 -3.06 26.66
N VAL A 88 -5.83 -2.14 25.79
CA VAL A 88 -4.82 -2.38 24.74
C VAL A 88 -3.43 -2.57 25.35
N PRO A 89 -2.78 -3.74 25.22
CA PRO A 89 -1.47 -3.99 25.80
C PRO A 89 -0.33 -3.44 24.91
N TYR A 90 -0.16 -2.11 24.87
CA TYR A 90 0.85 -1.43 24.04
C TYR A 90 2.28 -1.96 24.24
N LEU A 91 2.68 -2.28 25.47
CA LEU A 91 3.99 -2.85 25.76
C LEU A 91 4.19 -4.24 25.15
N ALA A 92 3.13 -5.06 25.09
CA ALA A 92 3.21 -6.39 24.48
C ALA A 92 3.30 -6.30 22.95
N ILE A 93 2.65 -5.29 22.35
CA ILE A 93 2.74 -4.96 20.92
C ILE A 93 4.19 -4.60 20.56
N ILE A 94 4.75 -3.59 21.24
CA ILE A 94 6.08 -3.06 20.92
C ILE A 94 7.17 -4.11 21.14
N LYS A 95 7.00 -5.02 22.11
CA LYS A 95 7.96 -6.11 22.36
C LYS A 95 7.78 -7.33 21.46
N ASN A 96 6.72 -7.40 20.65
CA ASN A 96 6.49 -8.56 19.79
C ASN A 96 7.45 -8.53 18.59
N PRO A 97 8.33 -9.55 18.44
CA PRO A 97 9.31 -9.56 17.37
C PRO A 97 8.69 -9.61 15.97
N ALA A 98 7.53 -10.27 15.82
CA ALA A 98 6.84 -10.33 14.53
C ALA A 98 6.36 -8.93 14.11
N ILE A 99 5.78 -8.14 15.01
CA ILE A 99 5.36 -6.76 14.66
C ILE A 99 6.55 -5.90 14.28
N LEU A 100 7.63 -5.95 15.07
CA LEU A 100 8.82 -5.15 14.80
C LEU A 100 9.39 -5.44 13.41
N ILE A 101 9.41 -6.72 13.00
CA ILE A 101 9.82 -7.13 11.65
C ILE A 101 8.88 -6.56 10.59
N VAL A 102 7.56 -6.61 10.81
CA VAL A 102 6.60 -6.11 9.81
C VAL A 102 6.69 -4.57 9.71
N TRP A 103 6.90 -3.84 10.81
CA TRP A 103 7.16 -2.40 10.78
C TRP A 103 8.46 -2.04 10.07
N LEU A 104 9.54 -2.80 10.31
CA LEU A 104 10.80 -2.61 9.59
C LEU A 104 10.61 -2.83 8.08
N ASN A 105 9.88 -3.86 7.67
CA ASN A 105 9.58 -4.10 6.25
C ASN A 105 8.76 -2.96 5.64
N ALA A 106 7.73 -2.46 6.34
CA ALA A 106 6.93 -1.33 5.86
C ALA A 106 7.77 -0.04 5.74
N PHE A 107 8.64 0.24 6.71
CA PHE A 107 9.56 1.36 6.64
C PHE A 107 10.48 1.27 5.41
N VAL A 108 11.09 0.10 5.19
CA VAL A 108 11.98 -0.13 4.04
C VAL A 108 11.22 -0.02 2.72
N GLU A 109 9.98 -0.52 2.64
CA GLU A 109 9.16 -0.36 1.44
C GLU A 109 8.85 1.12 1.17
N ILE A 110 8.38 1.87 2.17
CA ILE A 110 8.01 3.27 2.01
C ILE A 110 9.23 4.09 1.56
N VAL A 111 10.39 3.89 2.21
CA VAL A 111 11.63 4.56 1.82
C VAL A 111 12.03 4.21 0.39
N SER A 112 11.96 2.93 0.00
CA SER A 112 12.28 2.48 -1.35
C SER A 112 11.33 3.06 -2.39
N ALA A 113 10.03 3.11 -2.08
CA ALA A 113 9.01 3.69 -2.95
C ALA A 113 9.20 5.21 -3.12
N LEU A 114 9.51 5.94 -2.05
CA LEU A 114 9.81 7.38 -2.08
C LEU A 114 11.10 7.67 -2.86
N PHE A 115 12.12 6.84 -2.70
CA PHE A 115 13.36 6.95 -3.45
C PHE A 115 13.10 6.85 -4.95
N LEU A 116 12.33 5.85 -5.39
CA LEU A 116 11.99 5.70 -6.81
C LEU A 116 11.08 6.79 -7.34
N LEU A 117 10.13 7.25 -6.51
CA LEU A 117 9.25 8.34 -6.89
C LEU A 117 10.05 9.63 -7.14
N SER A 118 11.07 9.89 -6.32
CA SER A 118 11.89 11.11 -6.39
C SER A 118 13.00 11.01 -7.44
N TYR A 119 13.73 9.89 -7.48
CA TYR A 119 14.93 9.73 -8.30
C TYR A 119 14.71 8.93 -9.59
N GLY A 120 13.64 8.14 -9.68
CA GLY A 120 13.32 7.37 -10.89
C GLY A 120 13.12 8.25 -12.13
N PRO A 121 12.26 9.29 -12.09
CA PRO A 121 12.10 10.22 -13.22
C PRO A 121 13.41 10.94 -13.56
N THR A 122 14.17 11.35 -12.55
CA THR A 122 15.47 12.02 -12.70
C THR A 122 16.48 11.12 -13.42
N TYR A 123 16.55 9.83 -13.06
CA TYR A 123 17.40 8.84 -13.74
C TYR A 123 17.00 8.66 -15.21
N ILE A 124 15.71 8.46 -15.48
CA ILE A 124 15.20 8.28 -16.83
C ILE A 124 15.44 9.53 -17.70
N LYS A 125 15.28 10.72 -17.11
CA LYS A 125 15.46 11.98 -17.83
C LYS A 125 16.92 12.33 -18.10
N TYR A 126 17.75 12.33 -17.05
CA TYR A 126 19.12 12.88 -17.13
C TYR A 126 20.20 11.84 -17.41
N VAL A 127 20.00 10.58 -17.01
CA VAL A 127 20.99 9.50 -17.27
C VAL A 127 20.66 8.79 -18.57
N LEU A 128 19.39 8.42 -18.77
CA LEU A 128 18.94 7.74 -20.00
C LEU A 128 18.61 8.71 -21.15
N ASN A 129 18.65 10.02 -20.91
CA ASN A 129 18.39 11.08 -21.90
C ASN A 129 17.04 10.96 -22.63
N ILE A 130 16.01 10.44 -21.96
CA ILE A 130 14.67 10.33 -22.54
C ILE A 130 13.95 11.69 -22.50
N SER A 131 13.05 11.95 -23.46
CA SER A 131 12.21 13.15 -23.44
C SER A 131 11.37 13.23 -22.16
N VAL A 132 10.91 14.44 -21.80
CA VAL A 132 10.06 14.62 -20.62
C VAL A 132 8.75 13.83 -20.78
N GLU A 133 8.17 13.86 -21.98
CA GLU A 133 6.99 13.09 -22.34
C GLU A 133 7.23 11.57 -22.19
N GLY A 134 8.33 11.06 -22.74
CA GLY A 134 8.68 9.64 -22.64
C GLY A 134 8.98 9.22 -21.20
N THR A 135 9.59 10.10 -20.41
CA THR A 135 9.80 9.88 -18.97
C THR A 135 8.47 9.77 -18.23
N GLY A 136 7.54 10.69 -18.49
CA GLY A 136 6.19 10.64 -17.92
C GLY A 136 5.45 9.35 -18.27
N PHE A 137 5.52 8.92 -19.54
CA PHE A 137 4.93 7.68 -20.00
C PHE A 137 5.54 6.45 -19.33
N LEU A 138 6.87 6.33 -19.29
CA LEU A 138 7.55 5.21 -18.65
C LEU A 138 7.28 5.15 -17.14
N VAL A 139 7.24 6.31 -16.48
CA VAL A 139 6.94 6.41 -15.04
C VAL A 139 5.50 5.99 -14.73
N ALA A 140 4.56 6.31 -15.61
CA ALA A 140 3.19 5.84 -15.47
C ALA A 140 3.07 4.35 -15.77
N LEU A 141 3.79 3.85 -16.78
CA LEU A 141 3.80 2.43 -17.13
C LEU A 141 4.34 1.56 -15.99
N GLN A 142 5.44 1.95 -15.34
CA GLN A 142 5.95 1.24 -14.15
C GLN A 142 4.96 1.31 -12.96
N GLY A 143 4.19 2.39 -12.85
CA GLY A 143 3.13 2.52 -11.86
C GLY A 143 1.96 1.58 -12.13
N LEU A 144 1.50 1.51 -13.39
CA LEU A 144 0.40 0.67 -13.82
C LEU A 144 0.76 -0.81 -13.81
N SER A 145 1.98 -1.18 -14.19
CA SER A 145 2.43 -2.57 -14.18
C SER A 145 2.44 -3.17 -12.78
N PHE A 146 2.59 -2.35 -11.73
CA PHE A 146 2.56 -2.80 -10.34
C PHE A 146 1.24 -3.48 -9.96
N LEU A 147 0.10 -3.00 -10.46
CA LEU A 147 -1.23 -3.49 -10.10
C LEU A 147 -1.50 -4.96 -10.52
N PRO A 148 -1.34 -5.36 -11.80
CA PRO A 148 -1.57 -6.73 -12.20
C PRO A 148 -0.61 -7.70 -11.50
N PHE A 149 0.66 -7.34 -11.31
CA PHE A 149 1.59 -8.19 -10.56
C PHE A 149 1.20 -8.33 -9.09
N ARG A 150 0.72 -7.26 -8.45
CA ARG A 150 0.23 -7.31 -7.08
C ARG A 150 -1.00 -8.23 -6.94
N ILE A 151 -1.97 -8.10 -7.85
CA ILE A 151 -3.16 -8.96 -7.87
C ILE A 151 -2.76 -10.41 -8.11
N ALA A 152 -1.89 -10.66 -9.09
CA ALA A 152 -1.37 -11.99 -9.39
C ALA A 152 -0.64 -12.59 -8.18
N ALA A 153 0.21 -11.83 -7.51
CA ALA A 153 0.93 -12.28 -6.32
C ALA A 153 -0.01 -12.63 -5.16
N GLY A 154 -1.07 -11.85 -4.94
CA GLY A 154 -2.13 -12.16 -3.98
C GLY A 154 -2.82 -13.48 -4.31
N PHE A 155 -3.27 -13.62 -5.56
CA PHE A 155 -3.91 -14.86 -6.03
C PHE A 155 -2.98 -16.08 -5.94
N MET A 156 -1.72 -15.95 -6.34
CA MET A 156 -0.71 -16.99 -6.20
C MET A 156 -0.50 -17.38 -4.74
N SER A 157 -0.44 -16.41 -3.83
CA SER A 157 -0.31 -16.68 -2.38
C SER A 157 -1.49 -17.51 -1.86
N ASP A 158 -2.69 -17.32 -2.39
CA ASP A 158 -3.87 -18.07 -1.94
C ASP A 158 -3.99 -19.45 -2.61
N GLN A 159 -3.54 -19.60 -3.86
CA GLN A 159 -3.58 -20.89 -4.57
C GLN A 159 -2.49 -21.88 -4.15
N ILE A 160 -1.34 -21.39 -3.65
CA ILE A 160 -0.25 -22.27 -3.21
C ILE A 160 -0.67 -23.02 -1.93
N LYS A 161 -1.21 -24.23 -2.06
CA LYS A 161 -1.61 -25.08 -0.91
C LYS A 161 -0.53 -26.07 -0.47
N CYS A 162 0.53 -26.22 -1.26
CA CYS A 162 1.60 -27.19 -1.01
C CYS A 162 2.60 -26.76 0.08
N MET A 163 2.48 -25.54 0.62
CA MET A 163 3.43 -24.96 1.57
C MET A 163 2.71 -24.38 2.78
N ASN A 164 3.31 -24.53 3.97
CA ASN A 164 2.83 -23.87 5.18
C ASN A 164 2.80 -22.35 5.01
N GLU A 165 1.76 -21.68 5.52
CA GLU A 165 1.55 -20.22 5.39
C GLU A 165 2.76 -19.42 5.88
N TYR A 166 3.41 -19.85 6.98
CA TYR A 166 4.62 -19.20 7.48
C TYR A 166 5.77 -19.18 6.45
N ARG A 167 6.06 -20.32 5.83
CA ARG A 167 7.12 -20.43 4.81
C ARG A 167 6.76 -19.65 3.54
N LYS A 168 5.48 -19.63 3.20
CA LYS A 168 4.96 -18.85 2.07
C LYS A 168 5.20 -17.35 2.29
N MET A 169 4.83 -16.82 3.46
CA MET A 169 5.07 -15.40 3.78
C MET A 169 6.56 -15.03 3.71
N ILE A 170 7.45 -15.88 4.24
CA ILE A 170 8.90 -15.67 4.15
C ILE A 170 9.36 -15.67 2.69
N PHE A 171 8.89 -16.62 1.88
CA PHE A 171 9.25 -16.71 0.47
C PHE A 171 8.86 -15.45 -0.30
N PHE A 172 7.59 -15.02 -0.21
CA PHE A 172 7.13 -13.81 -0.90
C PHE A 172 7.83 -12.55 -0.40
N ASN A 173 8.09 -12.44 0.91
CA ASN A 173 8.83 -11.31 1.46
C ASN A 173 10.28 -11.27 0.97
N THR A 174 10.96 -12.42 0.97
CA THR A 174 12.34 -12.53 0.50
C THR A 174 12.43 -12.23 -0.99
N LEU A 175 11.51 -12.78 -1.79
CA LEU A 175 11.42 -12.50 -3.22
C LEU A 175 11.24 -11.00 -3.49
N SER A 176 10.30 -10.36 -2.77
CA SER A 176 10.04 -8.94 -2.95
C SER A 176 11.22 -8.06 -2.54
N LEU A 177 11.88 -8.37 -1.42
CA LEU A 177 12.92 -7.51 -0.87
C LEU A 177 14.29 -7.78 -1.53
N VAL A 178 14.73 -9.05 -1.50
CA VAL A 178 16.03 -9.48 -2.03
C VAL A 178 16.00 -9.50 -3.56
N GLY A 179 14.89 -9.95 -4.16
CA GLY A 179 14.76 -9.93 -5.61
C GLY A 179 14.82 -8.51 -6.16
N ALA A 180 14.06 -7.57 -5.58
CA ALA A 180 14.10 -6.18 -6.00
C ALA A 180 15.47 -5.53 -5.76
N SER A 181 16.13 -5.80 -4.62
CA SER A 181 17.45 -5.23 -4.33
C SER A 181 18.51 -5.71 -5.30
N VAL A 182 18.49 -6.98 -5.71
CA VAL A 182 19.38 -7.52 -6.74
C VAL A 182 19.20 -6.77 -8.06
N PHE A 183 17.96 -6.53 -8.50
CA PHE A 183 17.71 -5.74 -9.71
C PHE A 183 18.16 -4.28 -9.59
N TYR A 184 18.04 -3.66 -8.40
CA TYR A 184 18.59 -2.32 -8.17
C TYR A 184 20.12 -2.28 -8.21
N CYS A 185 20.79 -3.28 -7.64
CA CYS A 185 22.23 -3.40 -7.75
C CYS A 185 22.66 -3.56 -9.22
N ILE A 186 21.98 -4.43 -9.97
CA ILE A 186 22.24 -4.62 -11.42
C ILE A 186 22.06 -3.31 -12.18
N LEU A 187 21.02 -2.52 -11.87
CA LEU A 187 20.78 -1.22 -12.50
C LEU A 187 21.98 -0.27 -12.35
N GLY A 188 22.65 -0.30 -11.19
CA GLY A 188 23.85 0.51 -10.94
C GLY A 188 25.06 0.15 -11.80
N PHE A 189 25.12 -1.08 -12.34
CA PHE A 189 26.20 -1.56 -13.20
C PHE A 189 25.89 -1.47 -14.71
N ILE A 190 24.64 -1.14 -15.08
CA ILE A 190 24.26 -1.00 -16.48
C ILE A 190 24.75 0.35 -17.01
N ALA A 191 25.54 0.32 -18.09
CA ALA A 191 25.98 1.52 -18.78
C ALA A 191 24.78 2.32 -19.32
N PRO A 192 24.78 3.67 -19.20
CA PRO A 192 23.66 4.53 -19.64
C PRO A 192 23.24 4.34 -21.11
N GLU A 193 24.18 3.94 -21.96
CA GLU A 193 23.97 3.67 -23.39
C GLU A 193 22.96 2.54 -23.65
N LYS A 194 22.79 1.62 -22.70
CA LYS A 194 21.85 0.49 -22.81
C LYS A 194 20.48 0.83 -22.23
N THR A 195 19.87 1.89 -22.76
CA THR A 195 18.61 2.46 -22.26
C THR A 195 17.48 1.43 -22.08
N SER A 196 17.24 0.58 -23.08
CA SER A 196 16.17 -0.43 -23.02
C SER A 196 16.39 -1.45 -21.89
N LEU A 197 17.65 -1.82 -21.64
CA LEU A 197 18.01 -2.73 -20.55
C LEU A 197 17.78 -2.07 -19.20
N SER A 198 18.21 -0.82 -19.01
CA SER A 198 17.97 -0.09 -17.76
C SER A 198 16.47 0.07 -17.45
N VAL A 199 15.66 0.41 -18.47
CA VAL A 199 14.20 0.52 -18.31
C VAL A 199 13.58 -0.84 -17.96
N PHE A 200 13.98 -1.91 -18.65
CA PHE A 200 13.50 -3.25 -18.36
C PHE A 200 13.87 -3.72 -16.95
N THR A 201 15.12 -3.49 -16.52
CA THR A 201 15.59 -3.82 -15.17
C THR A 201 14.82 -3.03 -14.11
N LEU A 202 14.58 -1.73 -14.33
CA LEU A 202 13.80 -0.89 -13.43
C LEU A 202 12.34 -1.36 -13.32
N ALA A 203 11.72 -1.68 -14.46
CA ALA A 203 10.35 -2.21 -14.50
C ALA A 203 10.24 -3.58 -13.80
N THR A 204 11.25 -4.45 -13.98
CA THR A 204 11.31 -5.76 -13.33
C THR A 204 11.50 -5.63 -11.82
N ALA A 205 12.39 -4.73 -11.36
CA ALA A 205 12.55 -4.44 -9.93
C ALA A 205 11.21 -4.02 -9.31
N HIS A 206 10.48 -3.11 -9.97
CA HIS A 206 9.18 -2.63 -9.50
C HIS A 206 8.10 -3.72 -9.52
N ALA A 207 8.09 -4.59 -10.54
CA ALA A 207 7.20 -5.74 -10.61
C ALA A 207 7.46 -6.76 -9.50
N VAL A 208 8.72 -7.05 -9.19
CA VAL A 208 9.10 -7.96 -8.10
C VAL A 208 8.71 -7.41 -6.73
N MET A 209 8.82 -6.09 -6.52
CA MET A 209 8.33 -5.47 -5.29
C MET A 209 6.82 -5.65 -5.08
N ALA A 210 6.02 -5.81 -6.14
CA ALA A 210 4.57 -6.02 -6.03
C ALA A 210 4.20 -7.32 -5.30
N PHE A 211 5.15 -8.26 -5.17
CA PHE A 211 4.96 -9.53 -4.47
C PHE A 211 4.95 -9.39 -2.94
N ASN A 212 5.24 -8.21 -2.40
CA ASN A 212 5.18 -7.92 -0.96
C ASN A 212 3.79 -8.20 -0.34
N VAL A 213 2.72 -8.16 -1.13
CA VAL A 213 1.34 -8.45 -0.70
C VAL A 213 1.22 -9.84 -0.09
N GLY A 214 1.94 -10.83 -0.65
CA GLY A 214 1.98 -12.20 -0.13
C GLY A 214 2.97 -12.39 1.03
N GLY A 215 3.77 -11.38 1.33
CA GLY A 215 4.83 -11.38 2.35
C GLY A 215 4.39 -10.67 3.64
N PHE A 216 5.01 -9.51 3.92
CA PHE A 216 4.80 -8.82 5.19
C PHE A 216 3.37 -8.28 5.38
N TYR A 217 2.65 -7.89 4.31
CA TYR A 217 1.24 -7.48 4.44
C TYR A 217 0.37 -8.63 4.98
N LYS A 218 0.53 -9.83 4.40
CA LYS A 218 -0.15 -11.04 4.87
C LYS A 218 0.28 -11.40 6.29
N CYS A 219 1.57 -11.30 6.60
CA CYS A 219 2.10 -11.51 7.96
C CYS A 219 1.46 -10.54 8.98
N GLY A 220 1.36 -9.26 8.64
CA GLY A 220 0.70 -8.25 9.47
C GLY A 220 -0.74 -8.64 9.77
N THR A 221 -1.52 -9.04 8.77
CA THR A 221 -2.91 -9.51 8.98
C THR A 221 -2.99 -10.78 9.82
N PHE A 222 -2.03 -11.71 9.66
CA PHE A 222 -2.00 -12.97 10.39
C PHE A 222 -1.64 -12.77 11.88
N VAL A 223 -0.60 -11.99 12.14
CA VAL A 223 -0.20 -11.58 13.50
C VAL A 223 -1.32 -10.80 14.18
N ALA A 224 -1.99 -9.92 13.43
CA ALA A 224 -3.13 -9.17 13.91
C ALA A 224 -4.31 -10.11 14.28
N ARG A 225 -4.57 -11.18 13.51
CA ARG A 225 -5.60 -12.19 13.84
C ARG A 225 -5.25 -13.05 15.05
N LEU A 226 -3.98 -13.37 15.26
CA LEU A 226 -3.52 -14.20 16.38
C LEU A 226 -3.44 -13.44 17.71
N ALA A 227 -3.29 -12.12 17.62
CA ALA A 227 -3.31 -11.28 18.79
C ALA A 227 -4.75 -10.85 19.13
N LYS A 228 -4.99 -10.49 20.40
CA LYS A 228 -6.28 -9.95 20.86
C LYS A 228 -6.68 -8.76 19.98
N GLU A 229 -7.98 -8.56 19.74
CA GLU A 229 -8.52 -7.62 18.73
C GLU A 229 -8.02 -6.17 18.81
N GLU A 230 -7.60 -5.72 19.99
CA GLU A 230 -6.94 -4.44 20.25
C GLU A 230 -5.63 -4.26 19.45
N PHE A 231 -4.93 -5.37 19.24
CA PHE A 231 -3.69 -5.49 18.47
C PHE A 231 -3.96 -5.32 16.97
N GLN A 232 -5.16 -5.70 16.52
CA GLN A 232 -5.62 -5.59 15.13
C GLN A 232 -5.80 -4.13 14.73
N GLN A 233 -6.46 -3.35 15.59
CA GLN A 233 -6.58 -1.90 15.39
C GLN A 233 -5.23 -1.22 15.52
N ALA A 234 -4.44 -1.52 16.57
CA ALA A 234 -3.13 -0.89 16.77
C ALA A 234 -2.18 -1.14 15.58
N ILE A 235 -2.06 -2.37 15.09
CA ILE A 235 -1.22 -2.68 13.92
C ILE A 235 -1.71 -1.96 12.66
N ALA A 236 -3.02 -1.96 12.41
CA ALA A 236 -3.62 -1.25 11.27
C ALA A 236 -3.40 0.27 11.37
N TYR A 237 -3.46 0.85 12.58
CA TYR A 237 -3.13 2.25 12.81
C TYR A 237 -1.61 2.51 12.73
N SER A 238 -0.74 1.58 13.14
CA SER A 238 0.72 1.77 13.11
C SER A 238 1.32 1.67 11.70
N PHE A 239 0.73 0.90 10.77
CA PHE A 239 1.16 0.91 9.37
C PHE A 239 0.92 2.26 8.68
N PHE A 240 0.05 3.10 9.26
CA PHE A 240 -0.49 4.26 8.57
C PHE A 240 -0.47 5.57 9.39
N CYS A 241 -0.22 5.53 10.70
CA CYS A 241 0.03 6.69 11.55
C CYS A 241 1.53 6.91 11.74
N PHE A 242 2.15 7.49 10.72
CA PHE A 242 3.21 8.48 10.94
C PHE A 242 2.56 9.88 11.03
N ASP A 243 1.57 10.07 11.91
CA ASP A 243 1.15 11.42 12.33
C ASP A 243 0.82 11.44 13.83
N SER A 244 1.36 12.45 14.48
CA SER A 244 1.73 12.54 15.89
C SER A 244 0.64 13.09 16.82
N ARG A 245 -0.59 13.26 16.33
CA ARG A 245 -1.59 14.05 17.05
C ARG A 245 -2.51 13.30 18.02
N ASN A 246 -2.60 11.98 17.93
CA ASN A 246 -3.45 11.22 18.87
C ASN A 246 -2.75 10.78 20.17
N CYS A 247 -1.42 10.95 20.29
CA CYS A 247 -0.74 10.76 21.58
C CYS A 247 -1.02 11.91 22.57
N MET A 248 -1.41 13.10 22.08
CA MET A 248 -1.58 14.28 22.94
C MET A 248 -2.96 14.37 23.60
N SER A 249 -4.01 13.78 23.02
CA SER A 249 -5.36 13.88 23.62
C SER A 249 -5.57 12.96 24.82
N PHE A 250 -4.79 11.88 24.96
CA PHE A 250 -4.88 10.95 26.10
C PHE A 250 -3.98 11.33 27.28
N ALA A 251 -3.13 12.35 27.13
CA ALA A 251 -2.28 12.85 28.21
C ALA A 251 -2.99 13.85 29.12
N ASN A 252 -4.10 14.46 28.65
CA ASN A 252 -4.83 15.47 29.41
C ASN A 252 -5.89 14.90 30.37
N ASP A 253 -6.38 13.68 30.15
CA ASP A 253 -7.36 13.02 31.04
C ASP A 253 -6.71 12.31 32.25
N ARG A 254 -5.48 12.69 32.60
CA ARG A 254 -4.80 12.22 33.84
C ARG A 254 -4.64 13.31 34.90
N ASN A 255 -5.24 14.48 34.70
CA ASN A 255 -5.17 15.62 35.63
C ASN A 255 -6.54 16.14 36.10
N GLU A 256 -7.58 15.29 36.11
CA GLU A 256 -8.81 15.52 36.89
C GLU A 256 -9.21 14.25 37.66
#